data_AF-A0A3M2KJ91-F1
#
_entry.id   AF-A0A3M2KJ91-F1
#
_cell.length_a   1.000
_cell.length_b   1.000
_cell.length_c   1.000
_cell.angle_alpha   90.00
_cell.angle_beta   90.00
_cell.angle_gamma   90.00
#
_symmetry.space_group_name_H-M   'P 1'
#
loop_
_entity.id
_entity.type
_entity.pdbx_description
1 polymer ?
#
loop_
_entity_poly.entity_id
_entity_poly.type
_entity_poly.pdbx_seq_one_letter_code
_entity_poly.pdbx_strand_id
1 'polypeptide(L)'
;MERLLNLQIPGKHGRPIVLDVYFQADGRPKPVVVFSHGFKGFKDWGHWHLVAEAFAGRGFVFVKFNFSHNGTRPENLTEFVDLEAFGNNNFSIELDDLGAVMDYITGEEAPVPREERQPEQLYLIGHSRGGGITILKAREDKRVKKIATWASVSEFGKYWTEEVVKEWQEKGVVYVVNARTGQQMPLYRQLYEDFQRNRDRLDIPAAVKSLTIPFLIVHGTADEAVPYADAVE
;
A
#
# COMPACT_ATOMS: atom_id res chain seq x y z
N MET A 1 13.06 -10.05 -19.64
CA MET A 1 12.28 -9.39 -18.57
C MET A 1 11.00 -8.86 -19.17
N GLU A 2 9.88 -9.42 -18.71
CA GLU A 2 8.55 -9.01 -19.10
C GLU A 2 8.03 -7.91 -18.17
N ARG A 3 7.22 -7.02 -18.75
CA ARG A 3 6.58 -5.90 -18.06
C ARG A 3 5.13 -5.81 -18.51
N LEU A 4 4.22 -6.15 -17.61
CA LEU A 4 2.78 -5.97 -17.83
C LEU A 4 2.39 -4.69 -17.10
N LEU A 5 2.07 -3.64 -17.84
CA LEU A 5 1.88 -2.30 -17.29
C LEU A 5 0.41 -1.90 -17.33
N ASN A 6 -0.02 -1.17 -16.31
CA ASN A 6 -1.33 -0.54 -16.20
C ASN A 6 -2.51 -1.53 -16.34
N LEU A 7 -2.30 -2.76 -15.85
CA LEU A 7 -3.37 -3.73 -15.72
C LEU A 7 -4.42 -3.18 -14.74
N GLN A 8 -5.69 -3.38 -15.06
CA GLN A 8 -6.79 -2.91 -14.22
C GLN A 8 -7.56 -4.09 -13.66
N ILE A 9 -7.80 -4.06 -12.36
CA ILE A 9 -8.66 -5.03 -11.68
C ILE A 9 -9.79 -4.29 -10.96
N PRO A 10 -10.96 -4.92 -10.80
CA PRO A 10 -12.05 -4.33 -10.03
C PRO A 10 -11.65 -4.21 -8.56
N GLY A 11 -11.75 -3.01 -7.99
CA GLY A 11 -11.68 -2.80 -6.54
C GLY A 11 -13.05 -3.05 -5.88
N LYS A 12 -13.03 -3.40 -4.59
CA LYS A 12 -14.26 -3.71 -3.82
C LYS A 12 -15.13 -2.48 -3.55
N HIS A 13 -14.57 -1.28 -3.71
CA HIS A 13 -15.18 0.00 -3.32
C HIS A 13 -15.54 0.86 -4.54
N GLY A 14 -15.90 0.22 -5.65
CA GLY A 14 -16.43 0.90 -6.84
C GLY A 14 -15.39 1.66 -7.67
N ARG A 15 -14.11 1.54 -7.35
CA ARG A 15 -12.99 2.14 -8.08
C ARG A 15 -11.99 1.07 -8.53
N PRO A 16 -11.42 1.16 -9.74
CA PRO A 16 -10.45 0.18 -10.21
C PRO A 16 -9.13 0.33 -9.49
N ILE A 17 -8.38 -0.77 -9.41
CA ILE A 17 -6.98 -0.81 -8.97
C ILE A 17 -6.11 -0.97 -10.21
N VAL A 18 -5.15 -0.08 -10.38
CA VAL A 18 -4.19 -0.14 -11.49
C VAL A 18 -2.87 -0.70 -10.97
N LEU A 19 -2.34 -1.74 -11.62
CA LEU A 19 -1.12 -2.43 -11.21
C LEU A 19 -0.19 -2.73 -12.38
N ASP A 20 1.10 -2.83 -12.06
CA ASP A 20 2.14 -3.30 -12.95
C ASP A 20 2.76 -4.58 -12.40
N VAL A 21 3.20 -5.46 -13.30
CA VAL A 21 3.87 -6.71 -12.96
C VAL A 21 5.17 -6.85 -13.74
N TYR A 22 6.25 -7.17 -13.03
CA TYR A 22 7.60 -7.34 -13.57
C TYR A 22 8.11 -8.73 -13.22
N PHE A 23 8.61 -9.47 -14.21
CA PHE A 23 9.19 -10.81 -14.00
C PHE A 23 10.16 -11.20 -15.13
N GLN A 24 10.95 -12.26 -14.94
CA GLN A 24 11.67 -12.90 -16.04
C GLN A 24 10.84 -14.04 -16.58
N ALA A 25 10.60 -14.08 -17.90
CA ALA A 25 9.97 -15.21 -18.57
C ALA A 25 11.05 -16.24 -18.93
N ASP A 26 11.36 -17.13 -17.99
CA ASP A 26 12.41 -18.15 -18.12
C ASP A 26 11.93 -19.57 -17.78
N GLY A 27 10.61 -19.74 -17.62
CA GLY A 27 9.96 -21.01 -17.30
C GLY A 27 10.21 -21.51 -15.89
N ARG A 28 10.71 -20.65 -14.97
CA ARG A 28 11.00 -21.03 -13.59
C ARG A 28 10.01 -20.37 -12.64
N PRO A 29 9.42 -21.11 -11.69
CA PRO A 29 8.45 -20.52 -10.80
C PRO A 29 9.15 -19.63 -9.77
N LYS A 30 8.65 -18.41 -9.57
CA LYS A 30 9.27 -17.37 -8.72
C LYS A 30 8.34 -16.91 -7.59
N PRO A 31 8.86 -16.58 -6.39
CA PRO A 31 8.05 -15.95 -5.36
C PRO A 31 7.42 -14.63 -5.83
N VAL A 32 6.26 -14.31 -5.29
CA VAL A 32 5.50 -13.09 -5.63
C VAL A 32 5.72 -12.04 -4.54
N VAL A 33 6.05 -10.82 -4.95
CA VAL A 33 6.21 -9.65 -4.07
C VAL A 33 5.18 -8.61 -4.46
N VAL A 34 4.34 -8.18 -3.53
CA VAL A 34 3.39 -7.08 -3.74
C VAL A 34 3.83 -5.85 -2.95
N PHE A 35 3.96 -4.72 -3.64
CA PHE A 35 4.41 -3.45 -3.10
C PHE A 35 3.26 -2.44 -2.92
N SER A 36 3.12 -1.91 -1.70
CA SER A 36 2.16 -0.87 -1.32
C SER A 36 2.86 0.47 -1.05
N HIS A 37 2.44 1.53 -1.75
CA HIS A 37 2.99 2.88 -1.58
C HIS A 37 2.40 3.61 -0.35
N GLY A 38 2.98 4.75 0.01
CA GLY A 38 2.55 5.57 1.14
C GLY A 38 1.45 6.59 0.81
N PHE A 39 1.15 7.44 1.80
CA PHE A 39 0.20 8.55 1.64
C PHE A 39 0.64 9.55 0.57
N LYS A 40 -0.30 10.04 -0.24
CA LYS A 40 -0.03 10.92 -1.39
C LYS A 40 1.03 10.32 -2.34
N GLY A 41 1.06 8.99 -2.42
CA GLY A 41 1.89 8.21 -3.32
C GLY A 41 1.07 7.55 -4.43
N PHE A 42 1.79 7.01 -5.40
CA PHE A 42 1.27 6.19 -6.49
C PHE A 42 2.41 5.27 -6.99
N LYS A 43 2.07 4.20 -7.71
CA LYS A 43 2.98 3.15 -8.16
C LYS A 43 4.10 3.65 -9.09
N ASP A 44 3.89 4.78 -9.76
CA ASP A 44 4.84 5.38 -10.71
C ASP A 44 5.66 6.52 -10.09
N TRP A 45 5.57 6.72 -8.77
CA TRP A 45 6.33 7.77 -8.09
C TRP A 45 7.79 7.36 -7.86
N GLY A 46 8.72 8.25 -8.20
CA GLY A 46 10.14 8.09 -7.90
C GLY A 46 10.76 6.83 -8.52
N HIS A 47 11.45 6.05 -7.71
CA HIS A 47 12.34 4.97 -8.17
C HIS A 47 11.67 3.57 -8.17
N TRP A 48 10.34 3.48 -8.02
CA TRP A 48 9.66 2.18 -7.92
C TRP A 48 9.81 1.30 -9.16
N HIS A 49 10.00 1.88 -10.34
CA HIS A 49 10.33 1.13 -11.54
C HIS A 49 11.70 0.44 -11.45
N LEU A 50 12.74 1.13 -10.93
CA LEU A 50 14.07 0.54 -10.71
C LEU A 50 14.02 -0.58 -9.68
N VAL A 51 13.24 -0.40 -8.61
CA VAL A 51 12.99 -1.44 -7.62
C VAL A 51 12.34 -2.66 -8.26
N ALA A 52 11.28 -2.47 -9.06
CA ALA A 52 10.59 -3.56 -9.73
C ALA A 52 11.52 -4.35 -10.66
N GLU A 53 12.34 -3.66 -11.45
CA GLU A 53 13.34 -4.27 -12.33
C GLU A 53 14.42 -5.03 -11.53
N ALA A 54 14.88 -4.47 -10.41
CA ALA A 54 15.90 -5.10 -9.56
C ALA A 54 15.40 -6.38 -8.88
N PHE A 55 14.13 -6.43 -8.47
CA PHE A 55 13.49 -7.63 -7.93
C PHE A 55 13.22 -8.66 -9.02
N ALA A 56 12.67 -8.24 -10.17
CA ALA A 56 12.45 -9.14 -11.30
C ALA A 56 13.75 -9.78 -11.79
N GLY A 57 14.82 -9.00 -11.92
CA GLY A 57 16.18 -9.49 -12.25
C GLY A 57 16.78 -10.45 -11.22
N ARG A 58 16.25 -10.48 -9.99
CA ARG A 58 16.67 -11.39 -8.92
C ARG A 58 15.74 -12.60 -8.74
N GLY A 59 14.85 -12.85 -9.70
CA GLY A 59 13.99 -14.04 -9.70
C GLY A 59 12.73 -13.91 -8.85
N PHE A 60 12.16 -12.70 -8.80
CA PHE A 60 10.84 -12.46 -8.20
C PHE A 60 9.82 -12.06 -9.28
N VAL A 61 8.54 -12.35 -9.02
CA VAL A 61 7.44 -11.61 -9.65
C VAL A 61 7.18 -10.40 -8.77
N PHE A 62 7.39 -9.19 -9.29
CA PHE A 62 7.19 -7.96 -8.53
C PHE A 62 5.95 -7.22 -9.02
N VAL A 63 5.02 -6.93 -8.10
CA VAL A 63 3.77 -6.22 -8.36
C VAL A 63 3.79 -4.88 -7.64
N LYS A 64 3.52 -3.79 -8.35
CA LYS A 64 3.28 -2.47 -7.75
C LYS A 64 1.91 -1.96 -8.20
N PHE A 65 1.15 -1.35 -7.31
CA PHE A 65 -0.22 -0.93 -7.61
C PHE A 65 -0.58 0.41 -7.00
N ASN A 66 -1.61 1.06 -7.54
CA ASN A 66 -2.28 2.21 -6.96
C ASN A 66 -3.45 1.72 -6.09
N PHE A 67 -3.52 2.13 -4.83
CA PHE A 67 -4.76 1.99 -4.07
C PHE A 67 -5.91 2.66 -4.83
N SER A 68 -7.09 2.05 -4.81
CA SER A 68 -8.25 2.44 -5.62
C SER A 68 -8.72 3.87 -5.33
N HIS A 69 -8.44 4.36 -4.13
CA HIS A 69 -8.78 5.70 -3.64
C HIS A 69 -7.54 6.57 -3.39
N ASN A 70 -6.39 6.29 -4.02
CA ASN A 70 -5.19 7.12 -3.84
C ASN A 70 -5.25 8.51 -4.50
N GLY A 71 -6.34 8.81 -5.22
CA GLY A 71 -6.59 10.08 -5.92
C GLY A 71 -6.14 10.12 -7.38
N THR A 72 -5.49 9.08 -7.88
CA THR A 72 -5.18 8.91 -9.32
C THR A 72 -6.34 8.23 -10.06
N ARG A 73 -6.28 8.20 -11.39
CA ARG A 73 -7.23 7.45 -12.24
C ARG A 73 -6.47 6.63 -13.29
N PRO A 74 -7.08 5.59 -13.88
CA PRO A 74 -6.46 4.86 -14.99
C PRO A 74 -6.03 5.78 -16.15
N GLU A 75 -6.78 6.86 -16.38
CA GLU A 75 -6.47 7.85 -17.43
C GLU A 75 -5.38 8.85 -16.99
N ASN A 76 -5.07 8.95 -15.69
CA ASN A 76 -4.03 9.83 -15.17
C ASN A 76 -3.38 9.24 -13.90
N LEU A 77 -2.25 8.55 -14.09
CA LEU A 77 -1.59 7.73 -13.07
C LEU A 77 -0.58 8.49 -12.20
N THR A 78 -0.27 9.74 -12.56
CA THR A 78 0.80 10.52 -11.92
C THR A 78 0.31 11.81 -11.25
N GLU A 79 -0.97 12.13 -11.40
CA GLU A 79 -1.59 13.31 -10.84
C GLU A 79 -2.86 12.95 -10.05
N PHE A 80 -3.14 13.72 -9.00
CA PHE A 80 -4.31 13.53 -8.16
C PHE A 80 -5.53 14.23 -8.76
N VAL A 81 -6.12 13.61 -9.78
CA VAL A 81 -7.30 14.13 -10.48
C VAL A 81 -8.63 13.71 -9.85
N ASP A 82 -8.63 12.73 -8.94
CA ASP A 82 -9.84 12.23 -8.27
C ASP A 82 -9.82 12.56 -6.77
N LEU A 83 -9.94 13.85 -6.45
CA LEU A 83 -9.94 14.32 -5.07
C LEU A 83 -11.12 13.78 -4.24
N GLU A 84 -12.23 13.45 -4.88
CA GLU A 84 -13.36 12.84 -4.19
C GLU A 84 -13.04 11.41 -3.73
N ALA A 85 -12.40 10.60 -4.58
CA ALA A 85 -11.90 9.29 -4.15
C ALA A 85 -10.81 9.45 -3.08
N PHE A 86 -9.90 10.41 -3.24
CA PHE A 86 -8.86 10.68 -2.24
C PHE A 86 -9.45 11.01 -0.86
N GLY A 87 -10.47 11.88 -0.79
CA GLY A 87 -11.13 12.23 0.46
C GLY A 87 -11.91 11.09 1.10
N ASN A 88 -12.44 10.17 0.28
CA ASN A 88 -13.13 8.95 0.71
C ASN A 88 -12.19 7.76 0.95
N ASN A 89 -10.88 7.92 0.83
CA ASN A 89 -9.93 6.85 1.16
C ASN A 89 -9.87 6.60 2.67
N ASN A 90 -9.70 5.34 3.09
CA ASN A 90 -9.47 4.96 4.48
C ASN A 90 -8.64 3.68 4.60
N PHE A 91 -8.23 3.32 5.81
CA PHE A 91 -7.31 2.20 6.03
C PHE A 91 -7.98 0.84 5.74
N SER A 92 -9.27 0.70 6.02
CA SER A 92 -10.03 -0.50 5.66
C SER A 92 -10.09 -0.72 4.14
N ILE A 93 -10.30 0.35 3.36
CA ILE A 93 -10.28 0.31 1.88
C ILE A 93 -8.88 -0.10 1.39
N GLU A 94 -7.82 0.50 1.94
CA GLU A 94 -6.44 0.15 1.56
C GLU A 94 -6.12 -1.33 1.87
N LEU A 95 -6.59 -1.86 3.00
CA LEU A 95 -6.47 -3.29 3.34
C LEU A 95 -7.26 -4.18 2.37
N ASP A 96 -8.45 -3.77 1.97
CA ASP A 96 -9.28 -4.52 1.03
C ASP A 96 -8.69 -4.53 -0.38
N ASP A 97 -8.14 -3.41 -0.82
CA ASP A 97 -7.45 -3.25 -2.10
C ASP A 97 -6.20 -4.14 -2.17
N LEU A 98 -5.37 -4.13 -1.12
CA LEU A 98 -4.21 -5.02 -1.05
C LEU A 98 -4.65 -6.50 -1.12
N GLY A 99 -5.73 -6.85 -0.43
CA GLY A 99 -6.32 -8.19 -0.53
C GLY A 99 -6.76 -8.53 -1.96
N ALA A 100 -7.41 -7.62 -2.66
CA ALA A 100 -7.83 -7.82 -4.06
C ALA A 100 -6.64 -8.03 -5.01
N VAL A 101 -5.56 -7.27 -4.81
CA VAL A 101 -4.31 -7.45 -5.59
C VAL A 101 -3.68 -8.82 -5.30
N MET A 102 -3.62 -9.23 -4.03
CA MET A 102 -3.12 -10.55 -3.63
C MET A 102 -3.95 -11.67 -4.25
N ASP A 103 -5.28 -11.57 -4.20
CA ASP A 103 -6.21 -12.54 -4.80
C ASP A 103 -5.98 -12.64 -6.31
N TYR A 104 -5.86 -11.52 -6.99
CA TYR A 104 -5.65 -11.47 -8.44
C TYR A 104 -4.32 -12.11 -8.86
N ILE A 105 -3.20 -11.73 -8.24
CA ILE A 105 -1.87 -12.22 -8.67
C ILE A 105 -1.62 -13.68 -8.26
N THR A 106 -2.30 -14.17 -7.22
CA THR A 106 -2.18 -15.56 -6.77
C THR A 106 -3.20 -16.49 -7.40
N GLY A 107 -4.32 -15.96 -7.92
CA GLY A 107 -5.40 -16.72 -8.55
C GLY A 107 -5.05 -17.32 -9.92
N GLU A 108 -5.96 -18.10 -10.49
CA GLU A 108 -5.79 -18.72 -11.81
C GLU A 108 -5.83 -17.69 -12.95
N GLU A 109 -6.60 -16.61 -12.78
CA GLU A 109 -6.73 -15.48 -13.73
C GLU A 109 -5.56 -14.48 -13.65
N ALA A 110 -4.48 -14.83 -12.94
CA ALA A 110 -3.31 -13.99 -12.83
C ALA A 110 -2.69 -13.75 -14.22
N PRO A 111 -2.19 -12.53 -14.51
CA PRO A 111 -1.64 -12.19 -15.81
C PRO A 111 -0.23 -12.79 -16.04
N VAL A 112 0.36 -13.39 -15.01
CA VAL A 112 1.65 -14.06 -15.05
C VAL A 112 1.44 -15.56 -15.25
N PRO A 113 2.08 -16.20 -16.25
CA PRO A 113 1.96 -17.62 -16.49
C PRO A 113 2.23 -18.46 -15.23
N ARG A 114 1.52 -19.57 -15.06
CA ARG A 114 1.57 -20.39 -13.84
C ARG A 114 2.98 -20.92 -13.57
N GLU A 115 3.71 -21.28 -14.62
CA GLU A 115 5.09 -21.75 -14.58
C GLU A 115 6.10 -20.69 -14.14
N GLU A 116 5.73 -19.40 -14.19
CA GLU A 116 6.60 -18.29 -13.81
C GLU A 116 6.42 -17.85 -12.35
N ARG A 117 5.44 -18.39 -11.62
CA ARG A 117 5.08 -17.93 -10.27
C ARG A 117 4.90 -19.07 -9.25
N GLN A 118 5.19 -18.75 -7.99
CA GLN A 118 4.94 -19.57 -6.79
C GLN A 118 3.95 -18.82 -5.89
N PRO A 119 2.63 -18.94 -6.11
CA PRO A 119 1.62 -18.20 -5.35
C PRO A 119 1.67 -18.46 -3.83
N GLU A 120 2.17 -19.63 -3.42
CA GLU A 120 2.37 -20.02 -2.03
C GLU A 120 3.54 -19.28 -1.34
N GLN A 121 4.44 -18.66 -2.13
CA GLN A 121 5.54 -17.82 -1.66
C GLN A 121 5.20 -16.34 -1.89
N LEU A 122 4.14 -15.87 -1.22
CA LEU A 122 3.67 -14.49 -1.29
C LEU A 122 4.31 -13.62 -0.22
N TYR A 123 4.97 -12.55 -0.64
CA TYR A 123 5.64 -11.59 0.22
C TYR A 123 5.08 -10.18 0.00
N LEU A 124 5.09 -9.37 1.05
CA LEU A 124 4.63 -7.99 0.97
C LEU A 124 5.75 -7.00 1.27
N ILE A 125 5.73 -5.87 0.56
CA ILE A 125 6.58 -4.73 0.86
C ILE A 125 5.71 -3.48 0.98
N GLY A 126 5.91 -2.70 2.03
CA GLY A 126 5.17 -1.46 2.22
C GLY A 126 6.08 -0.28 2.51
N HIS A 127 5.81 0.86 1.88
CA HIS A 127 6.51 2.13 2.15
C HIS A 127 5.65 3.09 2.96
N SER A 128 6.20 3.71 4.01
CA SER A 128 5.51 4.70 4.84
C SER A 128 4.16 4.16 5.35
N ARG A 129 3.04 4.85 5.07
CA ARG A 129 1.70 4.34 5.39
C ARG A 129 1.43 2.93 4.83
N GLY A 130 1.93 2.63 3.63
CA GLY A 130 1.81 1.30 3.03
C GLY A 130 2.55 0.22 3.81
N GLY A 131 3.54 0.59 4.63
CA GLY A 131 4.20 -0.28 5.61
C GLY A 131 3.23 -0.72 6.71
N GLY A 132 2.49 0.22 7.30
CA GLY A 132 1.42 -0.09 8.26
C GLY A 132 0.36 -1.02 7.66
N ILE A 133 -0.12 -0.72 6.44
CA ILE A 133 -1.08 -1.58 5.72
C ILE A 133 -0.51 -2.98 5.47
N THR A 134 0.78 -3.08 5.11
CA THR A 134 1.48 -4.36 4.91
C THR A 134 1.53 -5.20 6.18
N ILE A 135 1.88 -4.60 7.32
CA ILE A 135 1.95 -5.27 8.62
C ILE A 135 0.56 -5.80 9.01
N LEU A 136 -0.46 -4.96 8.93
CA LEU A 136 -1.83 -5.31 9.27
C LEU A 136 -2.37 -6.42 8.35
N LYS A 137 -2.10 -6.34 7.04
CA LYS A 137 -2.52 -7.40 6.11
C LYS A 137 -1.85 -8.73 6.40
N ALA A 138 -0.56 -8.72 6.75
CA ALA A 138 0.16 -9.94 7.12
C ALA A 138 -0.40 -10.61 8.38
N ARG A 139 -0.97 -9.84 9.31
CA ARG A 139 -1.70 -10.38 10.47
C ARG A 139 -3.00 -11.06 10.05
N GLU A 140 -3.73 -10.47 9.10
CA GLU A 140 -5.05 -10.96 8.65
C GLU A 140 -4.96 -12.15 7.70
N ASP A 141 -3.91 -12.23 6.88
CA ASP A 141 -3.84 -13.17 5.75
C ASP A 141 -2.65 -14.13 5.85
N LYS A 142 -2.94 -15.38 6.21
CA LYS A 142 -1.95 -16.46 6.39
C LYS A 142 -1.22 -16.87 5.10
N ARG A 143 -1.65 -16.38 3.93
CA ARG A 143 -0.91 -16.58 2.67
C ARG A 143 0.40 -15.81 2.67
N VAL A 144 0.47 -14.68 3.37
CA VAL A 144 1.69 -13.87 3.47
C VAL A 144 2.75 -14.62 4.26
N LYS A 145 3.91 -14.85 3.64
CA LYS A 145 5.01 -15.63 4.23
C LYS A 145 6.16 -14.80 4.74
N LYS A 146 6.35 -13.58 4.21
CA LYS A 146 7.40 -12.64 4.63
C LYS A 146 6.92 -11.22 4.36
N ILE A 147 7.39 -10.29 5.18
CA ILE A 147 7.18 -8.87 4.94
C ILE A 147 8.48 -8.08 5.04
N ALA A 148 8.54 -6.99 4.29
CA ALA A 148 9.51 -5.93 4.53
C ALA A 148 8.80 -4.57 4.58
N THR A 149 9.28 -3.67 5.41
CA THR A 149 8.79 -2.30 5.42
C THR A 149 9.91 -1.30 5.22
N TRP A 150 9.60 -0.23 4.50
CA TRP A 150 10.51 0.87 4.21
C TRP A 150 9.94 2.15 4.78
N ALA A 151 10.64 2.75 5.74
CA ALA A 151 10.21 3.99 6.38
C ALA A 151 8.78 3.92 6.96
N SER A 152 8.36 2.79 7.53
CA SER A 152 6.96 2.57 7.96
C SER A 152 6.55 3.46 9.11
N VAL A 153 5.29 3.87 9.13
CA VAL A 153 4.65 4.38 10.35
C VAL A 153 4.51 3.27 11.39
N SER A 154 4.62 3.60 12.68
CA SER A 154 4.39 2.66 13.80
C SER A 154 2.94 2.60 14.26
N GLU A 155 2.15 3.64 14.00
CA GLU A 155 0.75 3.73 14.41
C GLU A 155 -0.04 4.64 13.46
N PHE A 156 -1.31 4.29 13.19
CA PHE A 156 -2.23 5.18 12.50
C PHE A 156 -2.87 6.17 13.46
N GLY A 157 -3.02 7.42 13.03
CA GLY A 157 -3.64 8.46 13.85
C GLY A 157 -2.73 9.06 14.93
N LYS A 158 -1.49 8.57 15.10
CA LYS A 158 -0.46 9.12 16.01
C LYS A 158 -0.28 10.63 15.90
N TYR A 159 -0.46 11.18 14.71
CA TYR A 159 -0.29 12.61 14.40
C TYR A 159 -1.62 13.39 14.26
N TRP A 160 -2.76 12.80 14.62
CA TRP A 160 -4.04 13.50 14.66
C TRP A 160 -4.22 14.18 16.01
N THR A 161 -3.90 15.48 16.08
CA THR A 161 -4.08 16.26 17.30
C THR A 161 -5.56 16.49 17.62
N GLU A 162 -5.86 16.89 18.86
CA GLU A 162 -7.23 17.22 19.28
C GLU A 162 -7.84 18.31 18.39
N GLU A 163 -7.04 19.28 17.93
CA GLU A 163 -7.48 20.33 17.01
C GLU A 163 -7.90 19.77 15.66
N VAL A 164 -7.12 18.84 15.08
CA VAL A 164 -7.45 18.18 13.80
C VAL A 164 -8.74 17.38 13.94
N VAL A 165 -8.90 16.65 15.06
CA VAL A 165 -10.11 15.87 15.33
C VAL A 165 -11.33 16.78 15.49
N LYS A 166 -11.18 17.90 16.21
CA LYS A 166 -12.23 18.90 16.36
C LYS A 166 -12.63 19.50 15.01
N GLU A 167 -11.66 19.82 14.16
CA GLU A 167 -11.94 20.33 12.81
C GLU A 167 -12.73 19.32 11.97
N TRP A 168 -12.39 18.03 12.03
CA TRP A 168 -13.21 16.98 11.41
C TRP A 168 -14.64 16.92 11.95
N GLN A 169 -14.82 17.08 13.26
CA GLN A 169 -16.15 17.06 13.88
C GLN A 169 -17.01 18.25 13.45
N GLU A 170 -16.41 19.45 13.35
CA GLU A 170 -17.10 20.69 12.99
C GLU A 170 -17.35 20.83 11.49
N LYS A 171 -16.36 20.51 10.65
CA LYS A 171 -16.39 20.76 9.20
C LYS A 171 -16.67 19.52 8.36
N GLY A 172 -16.52 18.32 8.92
CA GLY A 172 -16.61 17.06 8.18
C GLY A 172 -15.42 16.76 7.26
N VAL A 173 -14.47 17.69 7.12
CA VAL A 173 -13.30 17.59 6.24
C VAL A 173 -12.12 18.39 6.81
N VAL A 174 -10.92 17.84 6.67
CA VAL A 174 -9.65 18.59 6.81
C VAL A 174 -8.91 18.54 5.49
N TYR A 175 -8.02 19.49 5.24
CA TYR A 175 -7.26 19.56 3.99
C TYR A 175 -5.77 19.40 4.24
N VAL A 176 -5.11 18.64 3.36
CA VAL A 176 -3.65 18.57 3.30
C VAL A 176 -3.16 19.15 1.99
N VAL A 177 -2.06 19.90 2.03
CA VAL A 177 -1.49 20.52 0.84
C VAL A 177 -0.63 19.50 0.10
N ASN A 178 -0.85 19.36 -1.21
CA ASN A 178 0.12 18.71 -2.08
C ASN A 178 1.31 19.65 -2.28
N ALA A 179 2.44 19.35 -1.64
CA ALA A 179 3.66 20.18 -1.73
C ALA A 179 4.18 20.38 -3.16
N ARG A 180 3.84 19.48 -4.11
CA ARG A 180 4.28 19.59 -5.50
C ARG A 180 3.45 20.59 -6.32
N THR A 181 2.16 20.70 -6.03
CA THR A 181 1.20 21.43 -6.87
C THR A 181 0.45 22.54 -6.14
N GLY A 182 0.55 22.61 -4.81
CA GLY A 182 -0.26 23.50 -3.96
C GLY A 182 -1.72 23.08 -3.82
N GLN A 183 -2.14 21.97 -4.44
CA GLN A 183 -3.51 21.48 -4.41
C GLN A 183 -3.95 21.14 -2.98
N GLN A 184 -5.12 21.63 -2.56
CA GLN A 184 -5.75 21.23 -1.31
C GLN A 184 -6.43 19.88 -1.51
N MET A 185 -5.96 18.86 -0.80
CA MET A 185 -6.47 17.49 -0.90
C MET A 185 -7.35 17.20 0.32
N PRO A 186 -8.64 16.87 0.13
CA PRO A 186 -9.56 16.67 1.24
C PRO A 186 -9.26 15.33 1.95
N LEU A 187 -9.49 15.29 3.25
CA LEU A 187 -9.60 14.06 4.04
C LEU A 187 -10.94 14.14 4.77
N TYR A 188 -11.91 13.33 4.37
CA TYR A 188 -13.24 13.37 4.97
C TYR A 188 -13.25 12.66 6.32
N ARG A 189 -14.15 13.11 7.20
CA ARG A 189 -14.33 12.59 8.56
C ARG A 189 -14.48 11.06 8.63
N GLN A 190 -14.97 10.43 7.55
CA GLN A 190 -15.08 8.97 7.45
C GLN A 190 -13.75 8.24 7.69
N LEU A 191 -12.59 8.85 7.37
CA LEU A 191 -11.28 8.27 7.65
C LEU A 191 -11.05 8.10 9.16
N TYR A 192 -11.37 9.13 9.93
CA TYR A 192 -11.30 9.08 11.39
C TYR A 192 -12.30 8.08 11.95
N GLU A 193 -13.54 8.08 11.45
CA GLU A 193 -14.56 7.14 11.92
C GLU A 193 -14.22 5.68 11.60
N ASP A 194 -13.65 5.39 10.44
CA ASP A 194 -13.12 4.07 10.09
C ASP A 194 -12.05 3.63 11.08
N PHE A 195 -11.08 4.50 11.38
CA PHE A 195 -10.05 4.22 12.37
C PHE A 195 -10.64 3.92 13.75
N GLN A 196 -11.60 4.72 14.19
CA GLN A 196 -12.26 4.54 15.49
C GLN A 196 -13.07 3.24 15.58
N ARG A 197 -13.81 2.89 14.53
CA ARG A 197 -14.61 1.66 14.49
C ARG A 197 -13.76 0.40 14.39
N ASN A 198 -12.56 0.49 13.83
CA ASN A 198 -11.69 -0.63 13.53
C ASN A 198 -10.37 -0.63 14.34
N ARG A 199 -10.33 0.03 15.51
CA ARG A 199 -9.10 0.17 16.32
C ARG A 199 -8.34 -1.14 16.49
N ASP A 200 -9.01 -2.22 16.91
CA ASP A 200 -8.36 -3.52 17.14
C ASP A 200 -7.78 -4.15 15.86
N ARG A 201 -8.44 -3.92 14.73
CA ARG A 201 -8.01 -4.40 13.40
C ARG A 201 -6.85 -3.56 12.87
N LEU A 202 -6.83 -2.27 13.17
CA LEU A 202 -5.86 -1.28 12.68
C LEU A 202 -4.70 -1.02 13.66
N ASP A 203 -4.63 -1.78 14.76
CA ASP A 203 -3.55 -1.74 15.75
C ASP A 203 -2.28 -2.40 15.19
N ILE A 204 -1.36 -1.55 14.72
CA ILE A 204 -0.06 -1.96 14.17
C ILE A 204 0.83 -2.60 15.25
N PRO A 205 1.02 -2.01 16.45
CA PRO A 205 1.79 -2.66 17.52
C PRO A 205 1.29 -4.06 17.89
N ALA A 206 -0.03 -4.26 18.01
CA ALA A 206 -0.61 -5.57 18.28
C ALA A 206 -0.36 -6.54 17.11
N ALA A 207 -0.44 -6.06 15.87
CA ALA A 207 -0.12 -6.85 14.69
C ALA A 207 1.33 -7.33 14.71
N VAL A 208 2.30 -6.43 14.88
CA VAL A 208 3.73 -6.78 14.96
C VAL A 208 3.99 -7.84 16.02
N LYS A 209 3.44 -7.67 17.23
CA LYS A 209 3.59 -8.63 18.34
C LYS A 209 3.03 -10.03 18.03
N SER A 210 2.04 -10.10 17.15
CA SER A 210 1.39 -11.37 16.76
C SER A 210 2.05 -12.07 15.57
N LEU A 211 2.87 -11.36 14.78
CA LEU A 211 3.48 -11.91 13.58
C LEU A 211 4.59 -12.91 13.94
N THR A 212 4.53 -14.10 13.33
CA THR A 212 5.55 -15.15 13.47
C THR A 212 6.34 -15.38 12.19
N ILE A 213 6.09 -14.58 11.16
CA ILE A 213 6.77 -14.65 9.86
C ILE A 213 8.01 -13.76 9.84
N PRO A 214 9.00 -14.05 8.98
CA PRO A 214 10.15 -13.16 8.80
C PRO A 214 9.70 -11.74 8.42
N PHE A 215 10.21 -10.77 9.18
CA PHE A 215 9.92 -9.35 9.03
C PHE A 215 11.23 -8.56 8.99
N LEU A 216 11.48 -7.86 7.88
CA LEU A 216 12.56 -6.91 7.72
C LEU A 216 12.05 -5.46 7.86
N ILE A 217 12.66 -4.68 8.76
CA ILE A 217 12.40 -3.24 8.90
C ILE A 217 13.61 -2.49 8.32
N VAL A 218 13.37 -1.59 7.37
CA VAL A 218 14.40 -0.70 6.81
C VAL A 218 13.95 0.73 7.01
N HIS A 219 14.79 1.55 7.66
CA HIS A 219 14.44 2.93 7.98
C HIS A 219 15.66 3.84 7.88
N GLY A 220 15.47 5.04 7.32
CA GLY A 220 16.50 6.05 7.27
C GLY A 220 16.65 6.75 8.62
N THR A 221 17.86 6.84 9.18
CA THR A 221 18.08 7.48 10.48
C THR A 221 17.86 9.00 10.46
N ALA A 222 17.76 9.59 9.28
CA ALA A 222 17.52 11.02 9.03
C ALA A 222 16.18 11.27 8.30
N ASP A 223 15.22 10.34 8.40
CA ASP A 223 13.90 10.51 7.79
C ASP A 223 13.10 11.63 8.48
N GLU A 224 12.76 12.67 7.73
CA GLU A 224 12.02 13.84 8.20
C GLU A 224 10.49 13.65 8.18
N ALA A 225 10.00 12.64 7.47
CA ALA A 225 8.57 12.37 7.32
C ALA A 225 8.06 11.36 8.33
N VAL A 226 8.85 10.30 8.60
CA VAL A 226 8.56 9.30 9.61
C VAL A 226 9.78 9.14 10.51
N PRO A 227 9.75 9.59 11.77
CA PRO A 227 10.93 9.55 12.65
C PRO A 227 11.49 8.14 12.80
N TYR A 228 12.82 8.01 12.86
CA TYR A 228 13.50 6.72 13.06
C TYR A 228 13.03 5.97 14.31
N ALA A 229 12.56 6.68 15.34
CA ALA A 229 12.00 6.08 16.54
C ALA A 229 10.81 5.15 16.26
N ASP A 230 10.00 5.43 15.22
CA ASP A 230 8.87 4.59 14.81
C ASP A 230 9.33 3.19 14.33
N ALA A 231 10.59 3.03 13.90
CA ALA A 231 11.14 1.73 13.53
C ALA A 231 11.69 0.92 14.72
N VAL A 232 11.97 1.57 15.84
CA VAL A 232 12.56 0.96 17.04
C VAL A 232 11.48 0.52 18.04
N GLU A 233 10.34 1.24 18.05
CA GLU A 233 9.14 0.96 18.85
C GLU A 233 8.50 -0.41 18.53
#